data_AF-A0A533V1Y0-F1
#
_entry.id   AF-A0A533V1Y0-F1
#
_cell.length_a   1.000
_cell.length_b   1.000
_cell.length_c   1.000
_cell.angle_alpha   90.00
_cell.angle_beta   90.00
_cell.angle_gamma   90.00
#
_symmetry.space_group_name_H-M   'P 1'
#
loop_
_entity.id
_entity.type
_entity.pdbx_description
1 polymer ?
#
loop_
_entity_poly.entity_id
_entity_poly.type
_entity_poly.pdbx_seq_one_letter_code
_entity_poly.pdbx_strand_id
1 'polypeptide(L)'
;MKLRFLNDLAQRMHALHEILVERPELIKVVEKVNVNSPEVAYAYDILFTFSHVFHMRQRKVLSDNEWTGWLRWMKSSFQHGEIMQIWQNTIEMEKWFDPDFQEFVDTQLVPATE
;
A
#
# COMPACT_ATOMS: atom_id res chain seq x y z
N MET A 1 -8.06 -9.27 25.35
CA MET A 1 -7.84 -10.40 24.42
C MET A 1 -7.88 -9.95 22.96
N LYS A 2 -8.96 -9.30 22.49
CA LYS A 2 -9.10 -8.81 21.10
C LYS A 2 -7.99 -7.83 20.66
N LEU A 3 -7.58 -6.91 21.55
CA LEU A 3 -6.50 -5.95 21.27
C LEU A 3 -5.14 -6.62 21.04
N ARG A 4 -4.84 -7.70 21.79
CA ARG A 4 -3.59 -8.45 21.68
C ARG A 4 -3.54 -9.26 20.38
N PHE A 5 -4.65 -9.93 20.04
CA PHE A 5 -4.79 -10.65 18.77
C PHE A 5 -4.65 -9.75 17.54
N LEU A 6 -5.23 -8.54 17.57
CA LEU A 6 -5.07 -7.55 16.49
C LEU A 6 -3.62 -7.05 16.38
N ASN A 7 -2.92 -6.94 17.51
CA ASN A 7 -1.52 -6.55 17.55
C ASN A 7 -0.62 -7.65 16.97
N ASP A 8 -0.86 -8.90 17.34
CA ASP A 8 -0.09 -10.06 16.84
C ASP A 8 -0.29 -10.26 15.33
N LEU A 9 -1.52 -10.05 14.83
CA LEU A 9 -1.82 -10.12 13.40
C LEU A 9 -1.13 -8.99 12.62
N ALA A 10 -1.18 -7.75 13.13
CA ALA A 10 -0.49 -6.62 12.50
C ALA A 10 1.02 -6.83 12.44
N GLN A 11 1.61 -7.36 13.52
CA GLN A 11 3.03 -7.66 13.60
C GLN A 11 3.43 -8.78 12.62
N ARG A 12 2.57 -9.79 12.44
CA ARG A 12 2.78 -10.85 11.45
C ARG A 12 2.65 -10.35 10.01
N MET A 13 1.70 -9.46 9.74
CA MET A 13 1.57 -8.81 8.42
C MET A 13 2.81 -7.97 8.10
N HIS A 14 3.32 -7.22 9.08
CA HIS A 14 4.54 -6.43 8.90
C HIS A 14 5.73 -7.32 8.54
N ALA A 15 5.93 -8.44 9.25
CA ALA A 15 6.99 -9.39 8.94
C ALA A 15 6.85 -10.02 7.54
N LEU A 16 5.61 -10.28 7.09
CA LEU A 16 5.37 -10.78 5.73
C LEU A 16 5.70 -9.71 4.67
N HIS A 17 5.40 -8.43 4.94
CA HIS A 17 5.78 -7.33 4.06
C HIS A 17 7.30 -7.14 4.02
N GLU A 18 8.00 -7.18 5.15
CA GLU A 18 9.48 -7.09 5.17
C GLU A 18 10.13 -8.19 4.32
N ILE A 19 9.63 -9.42 4.39
CA ILE A 19 10.10 -10.52 3.55
C ILE A 19 9.84 -10.24 2.06
N LEU A 20 8.69 -9.66 1.73
CA LEU A 20 8.34 -9.33 0.35
C LEU A 20 9.22 -8.20 -0.21
N VAL A 21 9.53 -7.20 0.62
CA VAL A 21 10.46 -6.10 0.30
C VAL A 21 11.86 -6.63 0.01
N GLU A 22 12.37 -7.52 0.88
CA GLU A 22 13.70 -8.10 0.69
C GLU A 22 13.76 -9.09 -0.48
N ARG A 23 12.64 -9.75 -0.78
CA ARG A 23 12.55 -10.86 -1.73
C ARG A 23 11.29 -10.77 -2.59
N PRO A 24 11.21 -9.77 -3.48
CA PRO A 24 10.04 -9.51 -4.30
C PRO A 24 9.64 -10.70 -5.19
N GLU A 25 10.60 -11.54 -5.57
CA GLU A 25 10.35 -12.76 -6.36
C GLU A 25 9.50 -13.82 -5.62
N LEU A 26 9.30 -13.69 -4.31
CA LEU A 26 8.47 -14.59 -3.51
C LEU A 26 6.97 -14.32 -3.67
N ILE A 27 6.58 -13.20 -4.28
CA ILE A 27 5.18 -12.92 -4.63
C ILE A 27 4.55 -14.08 -5.43
N LYS A 28 5.36 -14.80 -6.22
CA LYS A 28 4.97 -16.00 -6.98
C LYS A 28 4.34 -17.12 -6.14
N VAL A 29 4.62 -17.13 -4.83
CA VAL A 29 4.05 -18.09 -3.87
C VAL A 29 2.57 -17.81 -3.63
N VAL A 30 2.19 -16.53 -3.61
CA VAL A 30 0.81 -16.09 -3.34
C VAL A 30 0.04 -15.92 -4.64
N GLU A 31 0.69 -15.44 -5.69
CA GLU A 31 0.07 -15.29 -7.01
C GLU A 31 1.09 -15.56 -8.11
N LYS A 32 0.73 -16.34 -9.14
CA LYS A 32 1.59 -16.59 -10.31
C LYS A 32 1.73 -15.36 -11.22
N VAL A 33 1.78 -14.15 -10.64
CA VAL A 33 2.17 -12.95 -11.37
C VAL A 33 3.65 -13.10 -11.67
N ASN A 34 3.98 -13.07 -12.95
CA ASN A 34 5.34 -12.78 -13.34
C ASN A 34 5.52 -11.29 -13.05
N VAL A 35 6.01 -10.97 -11.84
CA VAL A 35 6.36 -9.59 -11.51
C VAL A 35 7.57 -9.27 -12.36
N ASN A 36 7.28 -8.82 -13.58
CA ASN A 36 8.21 -8.74 -14.69
C ASN A 36 9.29 -7.69 -14.46
N SER A 37 9.22 -6.93 -13.35
CA SER A 37 10.18 -5.89 -13.02
C SER A 37 10.24 -5.66 -11.49
N PRO A 38 11.44 -5.48 -10.91
CA PRO A 38 11.63 -5.11 -9.50
C PRO A 38 10.84 -3.86 -9.06
N GLU A 39 10.61 -2.93 -9.99
CA GLU A 39 9.85 -1.70 -9.76
C GLU A 39 8.39 -1.98 -9.43
N VAL A 40 7.76 -2.98 -10.07
CA VAL A 40 6.39 -3.39 -9.74
C VAL A 40 6.31 -3.99 -8.35
N ALA A 41 7.31 -4.78 -7.94
CA ALA A 41 7.32 -5.34 -6.60
C ALA A 41 7.52 -4.25 -5.54
N TYR A 42 8.43 -3.31 -5.79
CA TYR A 42 8.64 -2.18 -4.91
C TYR A 42 7.40 -1.28 -4.82
N ALA A 43 6.64 -1.13 -5.91
CA ALA A 43 5.36 -0.44 -5.89
C ALA A 43 4.33 -1.16 -5.01
N TYR A 44 4.26 -2.49 -5.02
CA TYR A 44 3.42 -3.25 -4.08
C TYR A 44 3.79 -2.93 -2.64
N ASP A 45 5.08 -2.92 -2.28
CA ASP A 45 5.52 -2.62 -0.91
C ASP A 45 5.12 -1.20 -0.46
N ILE A 46 5.30 -0.21 -1.34
CA ILE A 46 4.88 1.16 -1.06
C ILE A 46 3.38 1.24 -0.87
N LEU A 47 2.59 0.57 -1.73
CA LEU A 47 1.13 0.60 -1.64
C LEU A 47 0.60 -0.16 -0.42
N PHE A 48 1.21 -1.28 -0.03
CA PHE A 48 0.90 -1.95 1.24
C PHE A 48 1.21 -1.05 2.44
N THR A 49 2.31 -0.30 2.37
CA THR A 49 2.65 0.69 3.40
C THR A 49 1.60 1.80 3.46
N PHE A 50 1.19 2.34 2.31
CA PHE A 50 0.15 3.38 2.24
C PHE A 50 -1.21 2.89 2.74
N SER A 51 -1.61 1.67 2.37
CA SER A 51 -2.81 1.01 2.88
C SER A 51 -2.78 0.87 4.40
N HIS A 52 -1.64 0.43 4.94
CA HIS A 52 -1.46 0.32 6.39
C HIS A 52 -1.61 1.67 7.10
N VAL A 53 -0.95 2.71 6.58
CA VAL A 53 -1.03 4.08 7.11
C VAL A 53 -2.46 4.62 7.03
N PHE A 54 -3.17 4.37 5.93
CA PHE A 54 -4.59 4.71 5.77
C PHE A 54 -5.47 4.03 6.83
N HIS A 55 -5.31 2.73 7.07
CA HIS A 55 -6.07 2.04 8.13
C HIS A 55 -5.70 2.52 9.53
N MET A 56 -4.43 2.84 9.79
CA MET A 56 -4.02 3.46 11.06
C MET A 56 -4.70 4.83 11.26
N ARG A 57 -4.85 5.62 10.18
CA ARG A 57 -5.61 6.87 10.23
C ARG A 57 -7.09 6.63 10.52
N GLN A 58 -7.75 5.69 9.82
CA GLN A 58 -9.16 5.34 10.07
C GLN A 58 -9.40 4.90 11.52
N ARG A 59 -8.44 4.18 12.11
CA ARG A 59 -8.47 3.73 13.51
C ARG A 59 -8.07 4.81 14.52
N LYS A 60 -7.79 6.04 14.07
CA LYS A 60 -7.38 7.19 14.90
C LYS A 60 -6.08 6.92 15.69
N VAL A 61 -5.18 6.13 15.13
CA VAL A 61 -3.86 5.86 15.70
C VAL A 61 -2.88 6.98 15.34
N LEU A 62 -2.95 7.51 14.12
CA LEU A 62 -2.10 8.60 13.66
C LEU A 62 -2.68 9.96 14.07
N SER A 63 -1.83 10.83 14.60
CA SER A 63 -2.14 12.25 14.80
C SER A 63 -2.36 12.97 13.47
N ASP A 64 -2.99 14.14 13.52
CA ASP A 64 -3.23 14.95 12.32
C ASP A 64 -1.93 15.41 11.65
N ASN A 65 -0.89 15.68 12.44
CA ASN A 65 0.42 16.08 11.91
C ASN A 65 1.13 14.91 11.21
N GLU A 66 1.13 13.72 11.82
CA GLU A 66 1.68 12.51 11.19
C GLU A 66 0.94 12.19 9.90
N TRP A 67 -0.39 12.21 9.93
CA TRP A 67 -1.21 12.00 8.74
C TRP A 67 -0.90 13.01 7.63
N THR A 68 -0.72 14.28 7.97
CA THR A 68 -0.39 15.33 6.98
C THR A 68 0.95 15.05 6.29
N GLY A 69 1.96 14.58 7.04
CA GLY A 69 3.24 14.18 6.46
C GLY A 69 3.11 12.99 5.50
N TRP A 70 2.41 11.95 5.94
CA TRP A 70 2.14 10.77 5.13
C TRP A 70 1.33 11.09 3.87
N LEU A 71 0.26 11.87 3.99
CA LEU A 71 -0.58 12.27 2.86
C LEU A 71 0.20 13.06 1.83
N ARG A 72 1.10 13.96 2.26
CA ARG A 72 2.00 14.68 1.35
C ARG A 72 2.91 13.72 0.59
N TRP A 73 3.49 12.73 1.28
CA TRP A 73 4.36 11.76 0.63
C TRP A 73 3.58 10.89 -0.37
N MET A 74 2.41 10.38 0.03
CA MET A 74 1.52 9.61 -0.85
C MET A 74 1.19 10.38 -2.13
N LYS A 75 0.74 11.64 -2.02
CA LYS A 75 0.42 12.47 -3.18
C LYS A 75 1.64 12.72 -4.08
N SER A 76 2.80 13.04 -3.49
CA SER A 76 4.03 13.25 -4.25
C SER A 76 4.44 12.00 -5.03
N SER A 77 4.28 10.82 -4.44
CA SER A 77 4.62 9.55 -5.07
C SER A 77 3.73 9.24 -6.28
N PHE A 78 2.43 9.55 -6.21
CA PHE A 78 1.50 9.40 -7.34
C PHE A 78 1.66 10.49 -8.40
N GLN A 79 2.07 11.70 -8.01
CA GLN A 79 2.22 12.82 -8.94
C GLN A 79 3.51 12.75 -9.77
N HIS A 80 4.61 12.28 -9.17
CA HIS A 80 5.93 12.37 -9.78
C HIS A 80 6.60 11.03 -10.07
N GLY A 81 6.18 9.96 -9.39
CA GLY A 81 6.73 8.62 -9.61
C GLY A 81 5.96 7.81 -10.65
N GLU A 82 6.39 6.57 -10.86
CA GLU A 82 5.71 5.61 -11.75
C GLU A 82 4.57 4.83 -11.05
N ILE A 83 4.36 5.08 -9.75
CA ILE A 83 3.39 4.35 -8.93
C ILE A 83 1.97 4.51 -9.47
N MET A 84 1.62 5.69 -10.01
CA MET A 84 0.30 5.90 -10.62
C MET A 84 0.10 5.00 -11.85
N GLN A 85 1.09 4.92 -12.73
CA GLN A 85 1.03 4.07 -13.92
C GLN A 85 0.97 2.59 -13.53
N ILE A 86 1.73 2.18 -12.50
CA ILE A 86 1.70 0.81 -11.99
C ILE A 86 0.34 0.50 -11.35
N TRP A 87 -0.21 1.42 -10.54
CA TRP A 87 -1.54 1.32 -9.95
C TRP A 87 -2.62 1.10 -11.01
N GLN A 88 -2.61 1.91 -12.07
CA GLN A 88 -3.64 1.88 -13.11
C GLN A 88 -3.51 0.70 -14.08
N ASN A 89 -2.30 0.28 -14.41
CA ASN A 89 -2.07 -0.64 -15.54
C ASN A 89 -1.63 -2.06 -15.14
N THR A 90 -1.14 -2.24 -13.92
CA THR A 90 -0.48 -3.50 -13.52
C THR A 90 -1.13 -4.15 -12.30
N ILE A 91 -1.59 -3.34 -11.34
CA ILE A 91 -2.09 -3.88 -10.07
C ILE A 91 -3.55 -4.29 -10.20
N GLU A 92 -3.82 -5.55 -9.84
CA GLU A 92 -5.18 -6.06 -9.70
C GLU A 92 -5.75 -5.63 -8.34
N MET A 93 -6.17 -4.37 -8.25
CA MET A 93 -6.53 -3.69 -7.00
C MET A 93 -7.48 -4.50 -6.12
N GLU A 94 -8.53 -5.08 -6.72
CA GLU A 94 -9.56 -5.89 -6.06
C GLU A 94 -9.03 -7.14 -5.36
N LYS A 95 -7.85 -7.65 -5.78
CA LYS A 95 -7.24 -8.82 -5.15
C LYS A 95 -6.44 -8.48 -3.89
N TRP A 96 -5.88 -7.27 -3.83
CA TRP A 96 -4.82 -6.93 -2.88
C TRP A 96 -5.22 -5.87 -1.85
N PHE A 97 -6.18 -5.00 -2.18
CA PHE A 97 -6.56 -3.86 -1.35
C PHE A 97 -8.07 -3.83 -1.11
N ASP A 98 -8.47 -3.37 0.08
CA ASP A 98 -9.88 -3.19 0.38
C ASP A 98 -10.50 -2.00 -0.39
N PRO A 99 -11.82 -1.99 -0.61
CA PRO A 99 -12.49 -0.96 -1.39
C PRO A 99 -12.29 0.46 -0.84
N ASP A 100 -12.23 0.65 0.48
CA ASP A 100 -12.08 1.99 1.07
C ASP A 100 -10.70 2.58 0.73
N PHE A 101 -9.65 1.76 0.75
CA PHE A 101 -8.32 2.21 0.34
C PHE A 101 -8.25 2.50 -1.16
N GLN A 102 -8.90 1.69 -2.00
CA GLN A 102 -8.97 1.96 -3.44
C GLN A 102 -9.65 3.30 -3.73
N GLU A 103 -10.83 3.54 -3.13
CA GLU A 103 -11.54 4.81 -3.27
C GLU A 103 -10.69 5.99 -2.79
N PHE A 104 -9.96 5.83 -1.68
CA PHE A 104 -9.03 6.84 -1.22
C PHE A 104 -7.93 7.14 -2.25
N VAL A 105 -7.30 6.13 -2.82
CA VAL A 105 -6.25 6.32 -3.83
C VAL A 105 -6.82 7.07 -5.04
N ASP A 106 -7.93 6.58 -5.59
CA ASP A 106 -8.53 7.10 -6.82
C ASP A 106 -9.08 8.53 -6.66
N THR A 107 -9.52 8.91 -5.46
CA THR A 107 -10.09 10.24 -5.21
C THR A 107 -9.12 11.25 -4.63
N GLN A 108 -8.07 10.81 -3.91
CA GLN A 108 -7.18 11.72 -3.17
C GLN A 108 -5.74 11.73 -3.68
N LEU A 109 -5.28 10.64 -4.31
CA LEU A 109 -3.87 10.48 -4.69
C LEU A 109 -3.67 10.55 -6.20
N VAL A 110 -4.57 9.97 -6.99
CA VAL A 110 -4.54 10.10 -8.45
C VAL A 110 -4.83 11.58 -8.81
N PRO A 111 -3.91 12.26 -9.52
CA PRO A 111 -4.14 13.63 -9.96
C PRO A 111 -5.39 13.70 -10.84
N ALA A 112 -6.24 14.70 -10.65
CA ALA A 112 -7.34 14.95 -11.57
C ALA A 112 -6.78 15.25 -12.96
N THR A 113 -7.28 14.55 -13.98
CA THR A 113 -7.02 14.89 -15.38
C THR A 113 -7.68 16.25 -15.67
N GLU A 114 -6.87 17.25 -16.04
CA GLU A 114 -7.37 18.51 -16.62
C GLU A 114 -8.03 18.29 -17.98
#